data_AF-A0A847WCQ9-F1
#
_entry.id   AF-A0A847WCQ9-F1
#
_cell.length_a   1.000
_cell.length_b   1.000
_cell.length_c   1.000
_cell.angle_alpha   90.00
_cell.angle_beta   90.00
_cell.angle_gamma   90.00
#
_symmetry.space_group_name_H-M   'P 1'
#
loop_
_entity.id
_entity.type
_entity.pdbx_description
1 polymer ?
#
loop_
_entity_poly.entity_id
_entity_poly.type
_entity_poly.pdbx_seq_one_letter_code
_entity_poly.pdbx_strand_id
1 'polypeptide(L)'
;DFIQGLIMLVGIVAVIATVLAGQGGFSEALTALSKIEDAKVSAQSGVFTSFFGPDPWGLLLVVLLTSLGTWGLPQMVHKFYAIKDERSVRSGTVISTVFALIIAGGCYFLGGFGRLFDSAALYDSKGAVIFDRIIPAMISTLPDLLVGIVVILVLSASMSTLAALVMASSSTMTIDFIKGTVAKQMKEKTQMLVMRSLLVFFILISAVVALIQYKSTVTFIAQLMGISWGALAGSFIAPFLYGLYSKRVSAAGVWASFITGIAITVSNMFIGYLASPIYAGVLAMAVGLVVTPVVSLIAGKPDGKRVAEIFSCYDRPSLVTAKQAIGKEANGK
;
A
#
# COMPACT_ATOMS: atom_id res chain seq x y z
N ASP A 1 -2.79 14.38 -8.42
CA ASP A 1 -2.67 14.06 -6.98
C ASP A 1 -3.48 14.99 -6.08
N PHE A 2 -3.13 16.26 -5.88
CA PHE A 2 -3.83 17.12 -4.89
C PHE A 2 -5.35 17.28 -5.15
N ILE A 3 -5.73 17.72 -6.36
CA ILE A 3 -7.14 17.86 -6.75
C ILE A 3 -7.87 16.51 -6.66
N GLN A 4 -7.22 15.45 -7.13
CA GLN A 4 -7.76 14.08 -7.07
C GLN A 4 -8.01 13.63 -5.63
N GLY A 5 -7.11 13.97 -4.70
CA GLY A 5 -7.29 13.72 -3.28
C GLY A 5 -8.49 14.47 -2.70
N LEU A 6 -8.69 15.74 -3.07
CA LEU A 6 -9.87 16.49 -2.61
C LEU A 6 -11.18 15.84 -3.08
N ILE A 7 -11.21 15.39 -4.34
CA ILE A 7 -12.37 14.65 -4.90
C ILE A 7 -12.61 13.36 -4.12
N MET A 8 -11.54 12.62 -3.76
CA MET A 8 -11.65 11.40 -2.95
C MET A 8 -12.24 11.67 -1.56
N LEU A 9 -11.83 12.74 -0.88
CA LEU A 9 -12.37 13.11 0.44
C LEU A 9 -13.86 13.41 0.37
N VAL A 10 -14.28 14.22 -0.60
CA VAL A 10 -15.69 14.57 -0.75
C VAL A 10 -16.52 13.34 -1.10
N GLY A 11 -16.05 12.52 -2.03
CA GLY A 11 -16.86 11.39 -2.47
C GLY A 11 -16.92 10.24 -1.46
N ILE A 12 -15.91 9.96 -0.63
CA ILE A 12 -16.07 8.93 0.41
C ILE A 12 -17.13 9.34 1.44
N VAL A 13 -17.17 10.62 1.82
CA VAL A 13 -18.19 11.17 2.72
C VAL A 13 -19.58 11.08 2.07
N ALA A 14 -19.69 11.47 0.79
CA ALA A 14 -20.94 11.39 0.06
C ALA A 14 -21.46 9.95 -0.09
N VAL A 15 -20.57 9.00 -0.40
CA VAL A 15 -20.92 7.57 -0.50
C VAL A 15 -21.45 7.05 0.82
N ILE A 16 -20.71 7.29 1.92
CA ILE A 16 -21.11 6.82 3.24
C ILE A 16 -22.48 7.40 3.63
N ALA A 17 -22.65 8.72 3.47
CA ALA A 17 -23.90 9.38 3.82
C ALA A 17 -25.09 8.81 3.03
N THR A 18 -24.91 8.58 1.73
CA THR A 18 -26.00 8.08 0.87
C THR A 18 -26.32 6.62 1.14
N VAL A 19 -25.30 5.77 1.32
CA VAL A 19 -25.48 4.35 1.64
C VAL A 19 -26.21 4.18 2.96
N LEU A 20 -25.85 4.95 3.99
CA LEU A 20 -26.56 4.91 5.27
C LEU A 20 -27.98 5.45 5.15
N ALA A 21 -28.20 6.54 4.41
CA ALA A 21 -29.55 7.07 4.18
C ALA A 21 -30.46 6.07 3.47
N GLY A 22 -29.93 5.30 2.51
CA GLY A 22 -30.65 4.24 1.82
C GLY A 22 -31.09 3.07 2.71
N GLN A 23 -30.46 2.92 3.88
CA GLN A 23 -30.73 1.85 4.86
C GLN A 23 -31.55 2.37 6.07
N GLY A 24 -32.20 3.53 5.96
CA GLY A 24 -32.97 4.12 7.07
C GLY A 24 -32.11 4.89 8.09
N GLY A 25 -30.84 5.15 7.78
CA GLY A 25 -29.89 5.85 8.63
C GLY A 25 -28.95 4.90 9.39
N PHE A 26 -28.00 5.47 10.13
CA PHE A 26 -26.95 4.71 10.81
C PHE A 26 -27.49 3.69 11.83
N SER A 27 -28.48 4.09 12.64
CA SER A 27 -29.05 3.23 13.69
C SER A 27 -29.78 2.02 13.11
N GLU A 28 -30.56 2.24 12.04
CA GLU A 28 -31.32 1.16 11.39
C GLU A 28 -30.36 0.24 10.63
N ALA A 29 -29.37 0.79 9.94
CA ALA A 29 -28.32 0.00 9.27
C ALA A 29 -27.57 -0.90 10.28
N LEU A 30 -27.24 -0.39 11.47
CA LEU A 30 -26.58 -1.19 12.52
C LEU A 30 -27.50 -2.29 13.06
N THR A 31 -28.78 -1.98 13.26
CA THR A 31 -29.79 -2.94 13.74
C THR A 31 -30.02 -4.04 12.70
N ALA A 32 -30.15 -3.69 11.43
CA ALA A 32 -30.24 -4.63 10.32
C ALA A 32 -28.99 -5.52 10.26
N LEU A 33 -27.80 -4.94 10.40
CA LEU A 33 -26.53 -5.69 10.38
C LEU A 33 -26.40 -6.66 11.56
N SER A 34 -26.91 -6.31 12.75
CA SER A 34 -26.89 -7.21 13.92
C SER A 34 -27.76 -8.46 13.75
N LYS A 35 -28.78 -8.40 12.87
CA LYS A 35 -29.69 -9.51 12.59
C LYS A 35 -29.16 -10.45 11.51
N ILE A 36 -28.09 -10.06 10.80
CA ILE A 36 -27.46 -10.91 9.80
C ILE A 36 -26.64 -11.98 10.50
N GLU A 37 -26.95 -13.24 10.22
CA GLU A 37 -26.21 -14.39 10.69
C GLU A 37 -25.62 -15.13 9.50
N ASP A 38 -24.32 -15.42 9.56
CA ASP A 38 -23.62 -16.23 8.57
C ASP A 38 -22.78 -17.27 9.29
N ALA A 39 -23.35 -18.48 9.40
CA ALA A 39 -22.74 -19.61 10.07
C ALA A 39 -21.40 -20.06 9.44
N LYS A 40 -21.09 -19.65 8.20
CA LYS A 40 -19.79 -19.93 7.56
C LYS A 40 -18.69 -19.01 8.08
N VAL A 41 -19.05 -17.85 8.64
CA VAL A 41 -18.11 -16.82 9.07
C VAL A 41 -18.01 -16.74 10.59
N SER A 42 -19.12 -16.82 11.31
CA SER A 42 -19.12 -16.91 12.77
C SER A 42 -20.45 -17.42 13.31
N ALA A 43 -20.39 -18.23 14.37
CA ALA A 43 -21.57 -18.69 15.12
C ALA A 43 -22.08 -17.66 16.15
N GLN A 44 -21.37 -16.54 16.33
CA GLN A 44 -21.74 -15.51 17.31
C GLN A 44 -22.67 -14.48 16.68
N SER A 45 -23.90 -14.38 17.20
CA SER A 45 -24.86 -13.34 16.78
C SER A 45 -24.29 -11.94 17.05
N GLY A 46 -24.48 -11.02 16.10
CA GLY A 46 -24.00 -9.64 16.19
C GLY A 46 -22.51 -9.42 15.90
N VAL A 47 -21.73 -10.46 15.52
CA VAL A 47 -20.28 -10.31 15.26
C VAL A 47 -19.96 -9.26 14.18
N PHE A 48 -20.88 -9.05 13.23
CA PHE A 48 -20.71 -8.08 12.14
C PHE A 48 -20.85 -6.62 12.59
N THR A 49 -21.39 -6.39 13.80
CA THR A 49 -21.43 -5.06 14.44
C THR A 49 -20.25 -4.82 15.38
N SER A 50 -19.42 -5.85 15.63
CA SER A 50 -18.22 -5.73 16.45
C SER A 50 -17.20 -4.82 15.80
N PHE A 51 -16.50 -4.01 16.61
CA PHE A 51 -15.43 -3.13 16.15
C PHE A 51 -14.29 -3.88 15.43
N PHE A 52 -13.96 -5.08 15.88
CA PHE A 52 -12.93 -5.92 15.26
C PHE A 52 -13.47 -6.84 14.16
N GLY A 53 -14.78 -6.84 13.94
CA GLY A 53 -15.46 -7.70 12.98
C GLY A 53 -15.33 -9.20 13.28
N PRO A 54 -15.68 -10.05 12.30
CA PRO A 54 -15.65 -11.51 12.44
C PRO A 54 -14.25 -12.13 12.43
N ASP A 55 -13.26 -11.45 11.83
CA ASP A 55 -11.87 -11.93 11.72
C ASP A 55 -10.87 -10.85 12.14
N PRO A 56 -10.67 -10.66 13.46
CA PRO A 56 -9.74 -9.66 13.99
C PRO A 56 -8.29 -9.90 13.54
N TRP A 57 -7.90 -11.16 13.37
CA TRP A 57 -6.53 -11.53 12.98
C TRP A 57 -6.28 -11.21 11.51
N GLY A 58 -7.21 -11.58 10.62
CA GLY A 58 -7.14 -11.20 9.22
C GLY A 58 -7.11 -9.69 9.03
N LEU A 59 -7.95 -8.96 9.77
CA LEU A 59 -7.95 -7.49 9.76
C LEU A 59 -6.59 -6.91 10.19
N LEU A 60 -6.00 -7.41 11.28
CA LEU A 60 -4.68 -6.98 11.72
C LEU A 60 -3.62 -7.23 10.65
N LEU A 61 -3.61 -8.39 10.00
CA LEU A 61 -2.65 -8.72 8.95
C LEU A 61 -2.82 -7.85 7.71
N VAL A 62 -4.06 -7.54 7.32
CA VAL A 62 -4.35 -6.56 6.25
C VAL A 62 -3.81 -5.19 6.61
N VAL A 63 -4.05 -4.72 7.84
CA VAL A 63 -3.54 -3.43 8.33
C VAL A 63 -2.01 -3.39 8.34
N LEU A 64 -1.35 -4.46 8.81
CA LEU A 64 0.11 -4.55 8.81
C LEU A 64 0.68 -4.50 7.38
N LEU A 65 0.13 -5.28 6.46
CA LEU A 65 0.61 -5.29 5.07
C LEU A 65 0.37 -3.95 4.37
N THR A 66 -0.82 -3.36 4.54
CA THR A 66 -1.19 -2.12 3.83
C THR A 66 -0.59 -0.87 4.47
N SER A 67 -0.27 -0.90 5.78
CA SER A 67 0.33 0.25 6.47
C SER A 67 1.85 0.16 6.50
N LEU A 68 2.40 -0.89 7.11
CA LEU A 68 3.86 -1.06 7.22
C LEU A 68 4.47 -1.54 5.91
N GLY A 69 3.78 -2.39 5.15
CA GLY A 69 4.33 -2.93 3.91
C GLY A 69 4.66 -1.85 2.88
N THR A 70 3.90 -0.75 2.85
CA THR A 70 4.16 0.41 1.97
C THR A 70 5.55 1.02 2.15
N TRP A 71 6.19 0.85 3.30
CA TRP A 71 7.52 1.38 3.55
C TRP A 71 8.59 0.63 2.75
N GLY A 72 8.33 -0.66 2.44
CA GLY A 72 9.17 -1.48 1.57
C GLY A 72 8.98 -1.20 0.08
N LEU A 73 8.01 -0.39 -0.31
CA LEU A 73 7.67 -0.16 -1.72
C LEU A 73 8.57 0.93 -2.34
N PRO A 74 9.37 0.63 -3.39
CA PRO A 74 10.31 1.59 -3.98
C PRO A 74 9.66 2.89 -4.47
N GLN A 75 8.41 2.84 -4.94
CA GLN A 75 7.66 4.01 -5.37
C GLN A 75 7.35 5.00 -4.24
N MET A 76 7.31 4.53 -2.99
CA MET A 76 7.12 5.41 -1.83
C MET A 76 8.44 6.13 -1.48
N VAL A 77 9.57 5.44 -1.60
CA VAL A 77 10.91 6.01 -1.39
C VAL A 77 11.17 7.17 -2.36
N HIS A 78 10.77 7.04 -3.62
CA HIS A 78 10.92 8.09 -4.63
C HIS A 78 10.26 9.42 -4.24
N LYS A 79 9.15 9.38 -3.50
CA LYS A 79 8.45 10.60 -3.06
C LYS A 79 9.25 11.39 -2.03
N PHE A 80 10.07 10.73 -1.21
CA PHE A 80 10.92 11.42 -0.23
C PHE A 80 12.03 12.24 -0.88
N TYR A 81 12.53 11.84 -2.06
CA TYR A 81 13.51 12.65 -2.81
C TYR A 81 12.94 13.95 -3.39
N ALA A 82 11.62 14.05 -3.52
CA ALA A 82 10.95 15.26 -3.99
C ALA A 82 10.68 16.29 -2.86
N ILE A 83 10.98 15.94 -1.61
CA ILE A 83 10.77 16.83 -0.46
C ILE A 83 11.84 17.92 -0.47
N LYS A 84 11.39 19.18 -0.45
CA LYS A 84 12.27 20.36 -0.55
C LYS A 84 12.88 20.78 0.78
N ASP A 85 12.15 20.59 1.87
CA ASP A 85 12.52 21.12 3.18
C ASP A 85 11.84 20.34 4.32
N GLU A 86 12.38 20.45 5.54
CA GLU A 86 11.90 19.73 6.72
C GLU A 86 10.50 20.19 7.18
N ARG A 87 10.13 21.46 6.94
CA ARG A 87 8.78 21.95 7.27
C ARG A 87 7.74 21.26 6.38
N SER A 88 8.06 21.01 5.12
CA SER A 88 7.25 20.22 4.21
C SER A 88 7.06 18.78 4.69
N VAL A 89 8.03 18.17 5.38
CA VAL A 89 7.87 16.86 6.04
C VAL A 89 6.79 16.94 7.11
N ARG A 90 6.90 17.89 8.04
CA ARG A 90 5.98 18.01 9.18
C ARG A 90 4.53 18.28 8.73
N SER A 91 4.34 19.24 7.83
CA SER A 91 3.02 19.55 7.26
C SER A 91 2.49 18.37 6.45
N GLY A 92 3.36 17.73 5.66
CA GLY A 92 3.03 16.55 4.87
C GLY A 92 2.55 15.38 5.74
N THR A 93 3.19 15.12 6.87
CA THR A 93 2.77 14.08 7.82
C THR A 93 1.37 14.35 8.34
N VAL A 94 1.09 15.54 8.87
CA VAL A 94 -0.23 15.86 9.44
C VAL A 94 -1.33 15.74 8.38
N ILE A 95 -1.13 16.36 7.22
CA ILE A 95 -2.11 16.33 6.13
C ILE A 95 -2.33 14.89 5.65
N SER A 96 -1.27 14.11 5.46
CA SER A 96 -1.37 12.72 5.01
C SER A 96 -2.04 11.82 6.04
N THR A 97 -1.79 12.02 7.34
CA THR A 97 -2.44 11.26 8.41
C THR A 97 -3.94 11.54 8.48
N VAL A 98 -4.36 12.82 8.44
CA VAL A 98 -5.78 13.19 8.41
C VAL A 98 -6.45 12.65 7.16
N PHE A 99 -5.79 12.77 6.01
CA PHE A 99 -6.27 12.22 4.75
C PHE A 99 -6.45 10.70 4.82
N ALA A 100 -5.44 9.97 5.31
CA ALA A 100 -5.48 8.52 5.46
C ALA A 100 -6.58 8.08 6.45
N LEU A 101 -6.77 8.81 7.55
CA LEU A 101 -7.83 8.52 8.52
C LEU A 101 -9.22 8.59 7.86
N ILE A 102 -9.49 9.64 7.08
CA ILE A 102 -10.79 9.83 6.42
C ILE A 102 -11.00 8.80 5.31
N ILE A 103 -10.01 8.62 4.44
CA ILE A 103 -10.15 7.71 3.28
C ILE A 103 -10.14 6.25 3.73
N ALA A 104 -9.12 5.81 4.47
CA ALA A 104 -9.02 4.42 4.90
C ALA A 104 -10.13 4.08 5.90
N GLY A 105 -10.35 4.95 6.89
CA GLY A 105 -11.44 4.79 7.86
C GLY A 105 -12.81 4.74 7.18
N GLY A 106 -13.04 5.63 6.20
CA GLY A 106 -14.27 5.62 5.41
C GLY A 106 -14.46 4.34 4.58
N CYS A 107 -13.39 3.83 3.94
CA CYS A 107 -13.45 2.57 3.20
C CYS A 107 -13.74 1.37 4.10
N TYR A 108 -13.08 1.25 5.26
CA TYR A 108 -13.35 0.18 6.22
C TYR A 108 -14.75 0.28 6.80
N PHE A 109 -15.18 1.48 7.16
CA PHE A 109 -16.52 1.74 7.68
C PHE A 109 -17.58 1.35 6.65
N LEU A 110 -17.46 1.82 5.40
CA LEU A 110 -18.38 1.49 4.32
C LEU A 110 -18.40 -0.02 4.03
N GLY A 111 -17.22 -0.66 3.98
CA GLY A 111 -17.10 -2.10 3.75
C GLY A 111 -17.80 -2.94 4.82
N GLY A 112 -17.88 -2.47 6.07
CA GLY A 112 -18.61 -3.12 7.15
C GLY A 112 -20.11 -3.29 6.85
N PHE A 113 -20.71 -2.33 6.14
CA PHE A 113 -22.12 -2.36 5.74
C PHE A 113 -22.38 -3.13 4.45
N GLY A 114 -21.34 -3.66 3.79
CA GLY A 114 -21.49 -4.35 2.50
C GLY A 114 -22.44 -5.55 2.54
N ARG A 115 -22.55 -6.21 3.71
CA ARG A 115 -23.48 -7.35 3.91
C ARG A 115 -24.96 -6.96 3.85
N LEU A 116 -25.31 -5.69 4.03
CA LEU A 116 -26.69 -5.22 3.89
C LEU A 116 -27.17 -5.20 2.44
N PHE A 117 -26.24 -5.28 1.48
CA PHE A 117 -26.52 -5.19 0.04
C PHE A 117 -26.33 -6.55 -0.64
N ASP A 118 -26.58 -7.63 0.08
CA ASP A 118 -26.42 -8.97 -0.45
C ASP A 118 -27.37 -9.23 -1.63
N SER A 119 -26.84 -9.81 -2.71
CA SER A 119 -27.62 -10.10 -3.91
C SER A 119 -27.02 -11.27 -4.68
N ALA A 120 -27.84 -11.97 -5.47
CA ALA A 120 -27.40 -13.10 -6.28
C ALA A 120 -26.24 -12.75 -7.25
N ALA A 121 -26.11 -11.48 -7.64
CA ALA A 121 -25.04 -11.00 -8.52
C ALA A 121 -23.65 -10.96 -7.84
N LEU A 122 -23.61 -11.02 -6.51
CA LEU A 122 -22.37 -11.05 -5.73
C LEU A 122 -21.75 -12.45 -5.65
N TYR A 123 -22.47 -13.50 -6.07
CA TYR A 123 -21.98 -14.86 -6.00
C TYR A 123 -21.51 -15.34 -7.38
N ASP A 124 -20.45 -16.14 -7.39
CA ASP A 124 -20.03 -16.85 -8.60
C ASP A 124 -20.90 -18.11 -8.84
N SER A 125 -20.64 -18.81 -9.94
CA SER A 125 -21.35 -20.05 -10.29
C SER A 125 -21.18 -21.19 -9.27
N LYS A 126 -20.27 -21.05 -8.29
CA LYS A 126 -20.00 -22.00 -7.21
C LYS A 126 -20.55 -21.54 -5.86
N GLY A 127 -21.24 -20.39 -5.81
CA GLY A 127 -21.78 -19.81 -4.59
C GLY A 127 -20.74 -19.13 -3.70
N ALA A 128 -19.55 -18.82 -4.23
CA ALA A 128 -18.54 -18.05 -3.52
C ALA A 128 -18.76 -16.53 -3.72
N VAL A 129 -18.53 -15.74 -2.67
CA VAL A 129 -18.70 -14.28 -2.72
C VAL A 129 -17.58 -13.65 -3.53
N ILE A 130 -17.96 -12.85 -4.53
CA ILE A 130 -17.08 -12.00 -5.32
C ILE A 130 -17.00 -10.63 -4.63
N PHE A 131 -16.07 -10.50 -3.68
CA PHE A 131 -15.93 -9.30 -2.84
C PHE A 131 -15.80 -7.98 -3.63
N ASP A 132 -15.17 -8.01 -4.80
CA ASP A 132 -14.99 -6.80 -5.64
C ASP A 132 -16.31 -6.25 -6.20
N ARG A 133 -17.39 -7.02 -6.19
CA ARG A 133 -18.72 -6.58 -6.66
C ARG A 133 -19.56 -5.90 -5.57
N ILE A 134 -19.16 -6.02 -4.30
CA ILE A 134 -19.93 -5.48 -3.16
C ILE A 134 -20.07 -3.96 -3.28
N ILE A 135 -18.96 -3.24 -3.44
CA ILE A 135 -18.99 -1.78 -3.54
C ILE A 135 -19.78 -1.30 -4.76
N PRO A 136 -19.58 -1.82 -5.99
CA PRO A 136 -20.45 -1.52 -7.13
C PRO A 136 -21.93 -1.78 -6.86
N ALA A 137 -22.29 -2.89 -6.22
CA ALA A 137 -23.68 -3.21 -5.90
C ALA A 137 -24.29 -2.20 -4.92
N MET A 138 -23.55 -1.81 -3.87
CA MET A 138 -23.97 -0.77 -2.93
C MET A 138 -24.26 0.55 -3.65
N ILE A 139 -23.35 0.97 -4.55
CA ILE A 139 -23.48 2.22 -5.30
C ILE A 139 -24.62 2.16 -6.32
N SER A 140 -24.90 1.00 -6.91
CA SER A 140 -25.96 0.84 -7.93
C SER A 140 -27.38 1.13 -7.40
N THR A 141 -27.56 1.12 -6.08
CA THR A 141 -28.83 1.48 -5.43
C THR A 141 -29.03 3.00 -5.30
N LEU A 142 -28.01 3.80 -5.62
CA LEU A 142 -28.02 5.25 -5.47
C LEU A 142 -28.55 5.95 -6.73
N PRO A 143 -29.03 7.20 -6.62
CA PRO A 143 -29.41 8.01 -7.79
C PRO A 143 -28.27 8.14 -8.81
N ASP A 144 -28.60 8.16 -10.10
CA ASP A 144 -27.63 8.18 -11.23
C ASP A 144 -26.55 9.26 -11.10
N LEU A 145 -26.92 10.45 -10.60
CA LEU A 145 -25.98 11.54 -10.38
C LEU A 145 -24.89 11.16 -9.36
N LEU A 146 -25.27 10.48 -8.28
CA LEU A 146 -24.35 10.03 -7.24
C LEU A 146 -23.47 8.89 -7.77
N VAL A 147 -24.04 7.94 -8.52
CA VAL A 147 -23.25 6.90 -9.20
C VAL A 147 -22.16 7.54 -10.07
N GLY A 148 -22.50 8.56 -10.87
CA GLY A 148 -21.54 9.31 -11.68
C GLY A 148 -20.41 9.93 -10.86
N ILE A 149 -20.72 10.56 -9.72
CA ILE A 149 -19.72 11.13 -8.80
C ILE A 149 -18.78 10.04 -8.26
N VAL A 150 -19.33 8.89 -7.87
CA VAL A 150 -18.51 7.79 -7.33
C VAL A 150 -17.61 7.18 -8.38
N VAL A 151 -18.10 7.01 -9.61
CA VAL A 151 -17.26 6.57 -10.73
C VAL A 151 -16.11 7.54 -10.95
N ILE A 152 -16.36 8.86 -10.94
CA ILE A 152 -15.29 9.88 -11.05
C ILE A 152 -14.29 9.75 -9.90
N LEU A 153 -14.76 9.52 -8.66
CA LEU A 153 -13.89 9.32 -7.50
C LEU A 153 -12.97 8.09 -7.67
N VAL A 154 -13.53 6.95 -8.05
CA VAL A 154 -12.77 5.69 -8.19
C VAL A 154 -11.76 5.79 -9.32
N LEU A 155 -12.14 6.41 -10.44
CA LEU A 155 -11.24 6.68 -11.57
C LEU A 155 -10.11 7.65 -11.16
N SER A 156 -10.45 8.73 -10.45
CA SER A 156 -9.49 9.70 -9.92
C SER A 156 -8.43 9.05 -9.02
N ALA A 157 -8.87 8.21 -8.07
CA ALA A 157 -7.97 7.48 -7.17
C ALA A 157 -7.05 6.52 -7.95
N SER A 158 -7.62 5.73 -8.86
CA SER A 158 -6.90 4.74 -9.67
C SER A 158 -5.85 5.39 -10.58
N MET A 159 -6.19 6.51 -11.22
CA MET A 159 -5.27 7.22 -12.12
C MET A 159 -4.04 7.77 -11.38
N SER A 160 -4.21 8.30 -10.16
CA SER A 160 -3.08 8.82 -9.38
C SER A 160 -2.08 7.71 -9.02
N THR A 161 -2.59 6.53 -8.65
CA THR A 161 -1.77 5.36 -8.31
C THR A 161 -1.08 4.78 -9.52
N LEU A 162 -1.82 4.59 -10.63
CA LEU A 162 -1.28 4.09 -11.89
C LEU A 162 -0.16 5.00 -12.39
N ALA A 163 -0.39 6.31 -12.42
CA ALA A 163 0.62 7.28 -12.87
C ALA A 163 1.91 7.15 -12.05
N ALA A 164 1.82 7.07 -10.72
CA ALA A 164 2.99 6.91 -9.86
C ALA A 164 3.74 5.60 -10.13
N LEU A 165 3.04 4.47 -10.27
CA LEU A 165 3.65 3.16 -10.51
C LEU A 165 4.32 3.05 -11.88
N VAL A 166 3.65 3.54 -12.94
CA VAL A 166 4.19 3.49 -14.30
C VAL A 166 5.35 4.48 -14.45
N MET A 167 5.27 5.67 -13.85
CA MET A 167 6.39 6.62 -13.81
C MET A 167 7.60 6.03 -13.09
N ALA A 168 7.42 5.48 -11.89
CA ALA A 168 8.50 4.83 -11.15
C ALA A 168 9.14 3.71 -11.98
N SER A 169 8.32 2.81 -12.55
CA SER A 169 8.81 1.69 -13.35
C SER A 169 9.58 2.14 -14.60
N SER A 170 9.05 3.13 -15.33
CA SER A 170 9.70 3.68 -16.52
C SER A 170 11.01 4.40 -16.20
N SER A 171 11.05 5.14 -15.09
CA SER A 171 12.22 5.87 -14.63
C SER A 171 13.33 4.92 -14.18
N THR A 172 13.01 3.95 -13.31
CA THR A 172 13.96 2.91 -12.86
C THR A 172 14.50 2.10 -14.04
N MET A 173 13.64 1.67 -14.97
CA MET A 173 14.10 0.92 -16.16
C MET A 173 15.02 1.78 -17.05
N THR A 174 14.73 3.07 -17.21
CA THR A 174 15.56 3.93 -18.08
C THR A 174 16.86 4.36 -17.43
N ILE A 175 16.80 4.84 -16.19
CA ILE A 175 17.93 5.46 -15.50
C ILE A 175 18.83 4.40 -14.85
N ASP A 176 18.23 3.46 -14.12
CA ASP A 176 18.99 2.51 -13.32
C ASP A 176 19.46 1.32 -14.18
N PHE A 177 18.57 0.78 -15.02
CA PHE A 177 18.91 -0.37 -15.86
C PHE A 177 19.57 0.04 -17.18
N ILE A 178 18.84 0.72 -18.07
CA ILE A 178 19.33 1.02 -19.42
C ILE A 178 20.55 1.94 -19.38
N LYS A 179 20.44 3.11 -18.77
CA LYS A 179 21.56 4.05 -18.65
C LYS A 179 22.65 3.50 -17.73
N GLY A 180 22.30 2.93 -16.58
CA GLY A 180 23.29 2.40 -15.63
C GLY A 180 24.13 1.24 -16.19
N THR A 181 23.54 0.38 -17.03
CA THR A 181 24.17 -0.89 -17.45
C THR A 181 24.50 -0.93 -18.94
N VAL A 182 23.53 -0.63 -19.81
CA VAL A 182 23.62 -0.90 -21.26
C VAL A 182 24.17 0.29 -22.04
N ALA A 183 23.70 1.50 -21.72
CA ALA A 183 23.96 2.73 -22.48
C ALA A 183 24.41 3.87 -21.55
N LYS A 184 25.60 3.72 -20.96
CA LYS A 184 26.18 4.63 -19.96
C LYS A 184 26.29 6.09 -20.38
N GLN A 185 26.40 6.35 -21.69
CA GLN A 185 26.50 7.70 -22.26
C GLN A 185 25.21 8.17 -22.94
N MET A 186 24.04 7.65 -22.54
CA MET A 186 22.77 8.06 -23.12
C MET A 186 22.52 9.55 -22.90
N LYS A 187 22.25 10.30 -23.99
CA LYS A 187 21.90 11.73 -23.93
C LYS A 187 20.54 11.94 -23.24
N GLU A 188 20.37 13.07 -22.57
CA GLU A 188 19.13 13.42 -21.84
C GLU A 188 17.87 13.38 -22.72
N LYS A 189 17.95 13.91 -23.96
CA LYS A 189 16.84 13.84 -24.92
C LYS A 189 16.43 12.39 -25.23
N THR A 190 17.40 11.49 -25.36
CA THR A 190 17.15 10.06 -25.60
C THR A 190 16.58 9.40 -24.36
N GLN A 191 17.05 9.75 -23.16
CA GLN A 191 16.48 9.26 -21.89
C GLN A 191 15.00 9.62 -21.78
N MET A 192 14.63 10.87 -22.08
CA MET A 192 13.24 11.32 -22.05
C MET A 192 12.35 10.58 -23.07
N LEU A 193 12.87 10.31 -24.27
CA LEU A 193 12.15 9.53 -25.27
C LEU A 193 11.95 8.07 -24.82
N VAL A 194 13.01 7.42 -24.32
CA VAL A 194 12.94 6.04 -23.82
C VAL A 194 12.00 5.92 -22.63
N MET A 195 12.05 6.85 -21.67
CA MET A 195 11.10 6.89 -20.55
C MET A 195 9.66 6.99 -21.04
N ARG A 196 9.36 7.89 -21.99
CA ARG A 196 8.02 8.04 -22.56
C ARG A 196 7.55 6.80 -23.32
N SER A 197 8.44 6.15 -24.08
CA SER A 197 8.12 4.89 -24.76
C SER A 197 7.83 3.76 -23.76
N LEU A 198 8.62 3.64 -22.69
CA LEU A 198 8.40 2.66 -21.64
C LEU A 198 7.13 2.94 -20.83
N LEU A 199 6.78 4.21 -20.60
CA LEU A 199 5.49 4.59 -20.00
C LEU A 199 4.32 4.00 -20.80
N VAL A 200 4.29 4.25 -22.12
CA VAL A 200 3.23 3.72 -23.00
C VAL A 200 3.23 2.19 -22.99
N PHE A 201 4.41 1.57 -23.07
CA PHE A 201 4.56 0.12 -23.02
C PHE A 201 3.99 -0.50 -21.74
N PHE A 202 4.32 0.04 -20.56
CA PHE A 202 3.80 -0.45 -19.29
C PHE A 202 2.29 -0.23 -19.13
N ILE A 203 1.75 0.86 -19.67
CA ILE A 203 0.29 1.10 -19.73
C ILE A 203 -0.39 0.04 -20.60
N LEU A 204 0.15 -0.25 -21.78
CA LEU A 204 -0.41 -1.28 -22.68
C LEU A 204 -0.38 -2.67 -22.04
N ILE A 205 0.74 -3.05 -21.41
CA ILE A 205 0.82 -4.32 -20.67
C ILE A 205 -0.22 -4.37 -19.56
N SER A 206 -0.33 -3.30 -18.75
CA SER A 206 -1.31 -3.24 -17.66
C SER A 206 -2.75 -3.40 -18.17
N ALA A 207 -3.08 -2.77 -19.30
CA ALA A 207 -4.39 -2.89 -19.93
C ALA A 207 -4.66 -4.32 -20.44
N VAL A 208 -3.68 -4.96 -21.10
CA VAL A 208 -3.81 -6.34 -21.58
C VAL A 208 -4.01 -7.31 -20.42
N VAL A 209 -3.20 -7.19 -19.36
CA VAL A 209 -3.32 -8.03 -18.16
C VAL A 209 -4.68 -7.83 -17.51
N ALA A 210 -5.16 -6.60 -17.37
CA ALA A 210 -6.49 -6.31 -16.83
C ALA A 210 -7.62 -6.96 -17.65
N LEU A 211 -7.54 -6.92 -19.00
CA LEU A 211 -8.54 -7.54 -19.89
C LEU A 211 -8.53 -9.08 -19.83
N ILE A 212 -7.36 -9.69 -19.66
CA ILE A 212 -7.23 -11.15 -19.51
C ILE A 212 -7.76 -11.58 -18.13
N GLN A 213 -7.39 -10.85 -17.08
CA GLN A 213 -7.79 -11.17 -15.71
C GLN A 213 -9.28 -10.97 -15.48
N TYR A 214 -9.92 -10.00 -16.14
CA TYR A 214 -11.38 -9.86 -16.14
C TYR A 214 -12.09 -11.14 -16.63
N LYS A 215 -11.45 -11.94 -17.51
CA LYS A 215 -12.03 -13.15 -18.10
C LYS A 215 -11.64 -14.45 -17.40
N SER A 216 -10.52 -14.49 -16.66
CA SER A 216 -10.07 -15.69 -15.94
C SER A 216 -10.45 -15.60 -14.47
N THR A 217 -11.23 -16.58 -14.01
CA THR A 217 -11.64 -16.89 -12.62
C THR A 217 -11.10 -15.93 -11.55
N VAL A 218 -12.00 -15.08 -11.08
CA VAL A 218 -11.79 -13.91 -10.23
C VAL A 218 -11.04 -14.26 -8.94
N THR A 219 -9.74 -13.95 -8.90
CA THR A 219 -9.04 -13.74 -7.64
C THR A 219 -9.40 -12.35 -7.14
N PHE A 220 -9.86 -12.27 -5.90
CA PHE A 220 -10.19 -11.01 -5.23
C PHE A 220 -9.01 -10.02 -5.38
N ILE A 221 -9.25 -8.78 -5.81
CA ILE A 221 -8.19 -7.81 -6.14
C ILE A 221 -7.21 -7.61 -4.97
N ALA A 222 -7.70 -7.60 -3.72
CA ALA A 222 -6.83 -7.46 -2.56
C ALA A 222 -5.86 -8.65 -2.37
N GLN A 223 -6.19 -9.85 -2.87
CA GLN A 223 -5.27 -10.98 -2.85
C GLN A 223 -4.14 -10.81 -3.87
N LEU A 224 -4.44 -10.31 -5.07
CA LEU A 224 -3.42 -9.97 -6.08
C LEU A 224 -2.47 -8.89 -5.56
N MET A 225 -3.03 -7.85 -4.93
CA MET A 225 -2.26 -6.87 -4.20
C MET A 225 -1.43 -7.54 -3.11
N GLY A 226 -2.01 -8.46 -2.34
CA GLY A 226 -1.34 -9.23 -1.29
C GLY A 226 -0.09 -9.95 -1.77
N ILE A 227 -0.14 -10.57 -2.95
CA ILE A 227 1.02 -11.24 -3.58
C ILE A 227 2.09 -10.21 -3.93
N SER A 228 1.72 -9.15 -4.68
CA SER A 228 2.67 -8.16 -5.18
C SER A 228 3.31 -7.34 -4.05
N TRP A 229 2.48 -6.78 -3.16
CA TRP A 229 2.94 -5.99 -2.03
C TRP A 229 3.64 -6.87 -1.00
N GLY A 230 3.18 -8.09 -0.77
CA GLY A 230 3.85 -9.04 0.12
C GLY A 230 5.27 -9.33 -0.34
N ALA A 231 5.47 -9.58 -1.64
CA ALA A 231 6.80 -9.84 -2.20
C ALA A 231 7.73 -8.63 -2.06
N LEU A 232 7.24 -7.43 -2.44
CA LEU A 232 8.04 -6.20 -2.37
C LEU A 232 8.33 -5.79 -0.91
N ALA A 233 7.29 -5.72 -0.08
CA ALA A 233 7.43 -5.36 1.33
C ALA A 233 8.32 -6.35 2.07
N GLY A 234 8.08 -7.65 1.89
CA GLY A 234 8.89 -8.71 2.50
C GLY A 234 10.36 -8.64 2.10
N SER A 235 10.64 -8.24 0.87
CA SER A 235 12.01 -8.14 0.35
C SER A 235 12.74 -6.91 0.87
N PHE A 236 12.07 -5.75 0.94
CA PHE A 236 12.74 -4.45 1.06
C PHE A 236 12.50 -3.72 2.38
N ILE A 237 11.46 -4.03 3.15
CA ILE A 237 11.16 -3.29 4.39
C ILE A 237 12.33 -3.32 5.38
N ALA A 238 12.93 -4.51 5.58
CA ALA A 238 14.03 -4.69 6.50
C ALA A 238 15.33 -4.05 5.98
N PRO A 239 15.76 -4.27 4.72
CA PRO A 239 16.86 -3.53 4.13
C PRO A 239 16.73 -2.00 4.24
N PHE A 240 15.54 -1.44 4.00
CA PHE A 240 15.34 0.00 4.11
C PHE A 240 15.38 0.48 5.56
N LEU A 241 14.69 -0.20 6.48
CA LEU A 241 14.67 0.19 7.89
C LEU A 241 16.08 0.12 8.49
N TYR A 242 16.76 -1.01 8.35
CA TYR A 242 18.11 -1.15 8.89
C TYR A 242 19.13 -0.33 8.11
N GLY A 243 18.97 -0.13 6.80
CA GLY A 243 19.90 0.67 6.00
C GLY A 243 19.92 2.14 6.42
N LEU A 244 18.81 2.68 6.92
CA LEU A 244 18.71 4.05 7.41
C LEU A 244 19.33 4.22 8.80
N TYR A 245 19.20 3.22 9.69
CA TYR A 245 19.53 3.36 11.11
C TYR A 245 20.73 2.52 11.58
N SER A 246 21.20 1.56 10.79
CA SER A 246 22.26 0.63 11.17
C SER A 246 23.43 0.65 10.19
N LYS A 247 24.62 0.90 10.73
CA LYS A 247 25.90 0.83 10.00
C LYS A 247 26.38 -0.61 9.73
N ARG A 248 25.62 -1.63 10.16
CA ARG A 248 26.02 -3.04 10.08
C ARG A 248 25.33 -3.84 8.97
N VAL A 249 24.45 -3.23 8.18
CA VAL A 249 23.76 -3.94 7.09
C VAL A 249 24.74 -4.30 5.98
N SER A 250 24.82 -5.58 5.63
CA SER A 250 25.69 -6.07 4.56
C SER A 250 24.90 -6.38 3.29
N ALA A 251 25.57 -6.40 2.14
CA ALA A 251 24.94 -6.77 0.87
C ALA A 251 24.35 -8.19 0.90
N ALA A 252 25.02 -9.12 1.60
CA ALA A 252 24.52 -10.49 1.77
C ALA A 252 23.22 -10.53 2.58
N GLY A 253 23.10 -9.70 3.63
CA GLY A 253 21.85 -9.59 4.39
C GLY A 253 20.68 -9.05 3.57
N VAL A 254 20.95 -8.07 2.70
CA VAL A 254 19.95 -7.52 1.77
C VAL A 254 19.49 -8.58 0.75
N TRP A 255 20.43 -9.31 0.13
CA TRP A 255 20.10 -10.39 -0.80
C TRP A 255 19.34 -11.52 -0.13
N ALA A 256 19.72 -11.90 1.09
CA ALA A 256 19.01 -12.92 1.86
C ALA A 256 17.56 -12.49 2.12
N SER A 257 17.34 -11.25 2.55
CA SER A 257 15.98 -10.70 2.73
C SER A 257 15.17 -10.77 1.44
N PHE A 258 15.74 -10.31 0.33
CA PHE A 258 15.08 -10.32 -0.99
C PHE A 258 14.69 -11.74 -1.42
N ILE A 259 15.63 -12.69 -1.33
CA ILE A 259 15.37 -14.08 -1.70
C ILE A 259 14.30 -14.69 -0.79
N THR A 260 14.38 -14.50 0.52
CA THR A 260 13.39 -15.04 1.46
C THR A 260 12.00 -14.45 1.26
N GLY A 261 11.89 -13.14 1.01
CA GLY A 261 10.61 -12.47 0.80
C GLY A 261 9.90 -12.96 -0.46
N ILE A 262 10.63 -13.09 -1.57
CA ILE A 262 10.12 -13.68 -2.82
C ILE A 262 9.81 -15.17 -2.62
N ALA A 263 10.70 -15.93 -1.98
CA ALA A 263 10.50 -17.36 -1.78
C ALA A 263 9.24 -17.65 -0.98
N ILE A 264 8.98 -16.92 0.11
CA ILE A 264 7.77 -17.11 0.94
C ILE A 264 6.51 -16.79 0.13
N THR A 265 6.48 -15.66 -0.55
CA THR A 265 5.28 -15.20 -1.27
C THR A 265 4.99 -16.05 -2.51
N VAL A 266 6.01 -16.39 -3.29
CA VAL A 266 5.89 -17.25 -4.49
C VAL A 266 5.61 -18.70 -4.11
N SER A 267 6.30 -19.26 -3.11
CA SER A 267 6.00 -20.63 -2.63
C SER A 267 4.57 -20.73 -2.12
N ASN A 268 4.07 -19.71 -1.41
CA ASN A 268 2.68 -19.68 -0.97
C ASN A 268 1.70 -19.63 -2.15
N MET A 269 2.04 -18.92 -3.22
CA MET A 269 1.22 -18.86 -4.43
C MET A 269 1.03 -20.23 -5.10
N PHE A 270 2.05 -21.10 -5.07
CA PHE A 270 1.99 -22.43 -5.68
C PHE A 270 1.53 -23.54 -4.74
N ILE A 271 1.96 -23.50 -3.47
CA ILE A 271 1.71 -24.57 -2.50
C ILE A 271 0.44 -24.30 -1.69
N GLY A 272 0.07 -23.03 -1.47
CA GLY A 272 -1.15 -22.64 -0.77
C GLY A 272 -1.15 -22.97 0.74
N TYR A 273 0.01 -22.97 1.41
CA TYR A 273 0.09 -23.32 2.83
C TYR A 273 -0.47 -22.24 3.78
N LEU A 274 -0.58 -20.98 3.33
CA LEU A 274 -1.31 -19.92 4.02
C LEU A 274 -2.61 -19.59 3.28
N ALA A 275 -3.68 -19.46 4.05
CA ALA A 275 -5.04 -19.21 3.54
C ALA A 275 -5.18 -17.93 2.70
N SER A 276 -4.32 -16.94 2.91
CA SER A 276 -4.36 -15.67 2.18
C SER A 276 -2.95 -15.23 1.78
N PRO A 277 -2.74 -14.75 0.54
CA PRO A 277 -1.49 -14.12 0.15
C PRO A 277 -1.08 -12.93 1.02
N ILE A 278 -2.04 -12.26 1.65
CA ILE A 278 -1.77 -11.18 2.59
C ILE A 278 -0.98 -11.70 3.80
N TYR A 279 -1.32 -12.91 4.28
CA TYR A 279 -0.67 -13.51 5.44
C TYR A 279 0.76 -13.92 5.09
N ALA A 280 0.96 -14.44 3.86
CA ALA A 280 2.29 -14.71 3.34
C ALA A 280 3.13 -13.44 3.22
N GLY A 281 2.53 -12.32 2.80
CA GLY A 281 3.20 -11.02 2.75
C GLY A 281 3.66 -10.52 4.11
N VAL A 282 2.80 -10.57 5.13
CA VAL A 282 3.19 -10.18 6.50
C VAL A 282 4.26 -11.12 7.06
N LEU A 283 4.14 -12.43 6.82
CA LEU A 283 5.18 -13.39 7.22
C LEU A 283 6.51 -13.07 6.53
N ALA A 284 6.51 -12.77 5.24
CA ALA A 284 7.70 -12.39 4.49
C ALA A 284 8.36 -11.12 5.09
N MET A 285 7.57 -10.13 5.50
CA MET A 285 8.05 -8.93 6.19
C MET A 285 8.70 -9.28 7.54
N ALA A 286 8.02 -10.09 8.35
CA ALA A 286 8.54 -10.51 9.66
C ALA A 286 9.85 -11.30 9.52
N VAL A 287 9.92 -12.23 8.56
CA VAL A 287 11.13 -13.00 8.26
C VAL A 287 12.24 -12.08 7.77
N GLY A 288 11.96 -11.14 6.86
CA GLY A 288 12.95 -10.18 6.37
C GLY A 288 13.56 -9.34 7.52
N LEU A 289 12.74 -8.92 8.48
CA LEU A 289 13.18 -8.16 9.67
C LEU A 289 14.15 -8.93 10.57
N VAL A 290 14.12 -10.26 10.54
CA VAL A 290 15.02 -11.15 11.29
C VAL A 290 16.21 -11.58 10.44
N VAL A 291 15.99 -12.00 9.20
CA VAL A 291 17.02 -12.51 8.28
C VAL A 291 18.04 -11.43 7.95
N THR A 292 17.60 -10.20 7.69
CA THR A 292 18.51 -9.09 7.33
C THR A 292 19.60 -8.87 8.37
N PRO A 293 19.30 -8.64 9.67
CA PRO A 293 20.34 -8.43 10.67
C PRO A 293 21.14 -9.70 10.96
N VAL A 294 20.51 -10.88 11.02
CA VAL A 294 21.22 -12.15 11.30
C VAL A 294 22.27 -12.44 10.24
N VAL A 295 21.89 -12.40 8.96
CA VAL A 295 22.83 -12.65 7.86
C VAL A 295 23.85 -11.53 7.75
N SER A 296 23.48 -10.27 8.05
CA SER A 296 24.44 -9.17 8.09
C SER A 296 25.50 -9.33 9.16
N LEU A 297 25.16 -9.90 10.33
CA LEU A 297 26.11 -10.20 11.39
C LEU A 297 27.08 -11.32 10.98
N ILE A 298 26.58 -12.34 10.29
CA ILE A 298 27.39 -13.49 9.84
C ILE A 298 28.32 -13.09 8.69
N ALA A 299 27.84 -12.29 7.74
CA ALA A 299 28.59 -11.92 6.54
C ALA A 299 29.72 -10.90 6.78
N GLY A 300 29.86 -10.38 8.01
CA GLY A 300 30.88 -9.41 8.37
C GLY A 300 30.50 -7.96 8.06
N LYS A 301 31.26 -7.02 8.63
CA LYS A 301 30.96 -5.59 8.51
C LYS A 301 31.21 -5.10 7.08
N PRO A 302 30.29 -4.28 6.52
CA PRO A 302 30.54 -3.56 5.27
C PRO A 302 31.75 -2.61 5.39
N ASP A 303 32.28 -2.16 4.24
CA ASP A 303 33.40 -1.21 4.19
C ASP A 303 33.12 0.04 5.02
N GLY A 304 33.87 0.18 6.13
CA GLY A 304 33.67 1.23 7.12
C GLY A 304 33.85 2.64 6.56
N LYS A 305 34.68 2.83 5.53
CA LYS A 305 34.88 4.15 4.92
C LYS A 305 33.63 4.58 4.16
N ARG A 306 33.11 3.71 3.29
CA ARG A 306 31.88 3.97 2.53
C ARG A 306 30.67 4.16 3.42
N VAL A 307 30.55 3.36 4.49
CA VAL A 307 29.45 3.51 5.45
C VAL A 307 29.57 4.80 6.24
N ALA A 308 30.77 5.20 6.67
CA ALA A 308 30.96 6.48 7.34
C ALA A 308 30.59 7.67 6.44
N GLU A 309 30.94 7.61 5.15
CA GLU A 309 30.56 8.63 4.17
C GLU A 309 29.04 8.76 4.01
N ILE A 310 28.32 7.63 3.86
CA ILE A 310 26.86 7.62 3.72
C ILE A 310 26.19 8.21 4.97
N PHE A 311 26.66 7.84 6.16
CA PHE A 311 26.07 8.29 7.43
C PHE A 311 26.56 9.69 7.87
N SER A 312 27.48 10.31 7.15
CA SER A 312 27.98 11.67 7.47
C SER A 312 26.89 12.74 7.43
N CYS A 313 25.76 12.46 6.77
CA CYS A 313 24.59 13.32 6.75
C CYS A 313 23.97 13.53 8.14
N TYR A 314 24.11 12.57 9.07
CA TYR A 314 23.64 12.70 10.45
C TYR A 314 24.51 13.64 11.29
N ASP A 315 25.76 13.84 10.89
CA ASP A 315 26.73 14.66 11.63
C ASP A 315 26.73 16.13 11.14
N ARG A 316 25.88 16.48 10.17
CA ARG A 316 25.77 17.86 9.67
C ARG A 316 24.96 18.72 10.65
N PRO A 317 25.55 19.77 11.26
CA PRO A 317 24.81 20.65 12.15
C PRO A 317 23.73 21.41 11.37
N SER A 318 22.47 21.31 11.81
CA SER A 318 21.36 22.11 11.28
C SER A 318 21.16 23.36 12.15
N LEU A 319 21.07 24.53 11.51
CA LEU A 319 20.73 25.77 12.19
C LEU A 319 19.22 25.78 12.47
N VAL A 320 18.85 25.57 13.72
CA VAL A 320 17.45 25.66 14.19
C VAL A 320 17.25 26.94 15.00
N THR A 321 16.01 27.45 15.02
CA THR A 321 15.68 28.57 15.90
C THR A 321 15.87 28.17 17.36
N ALA A 322 16.26 29.12 18.23
CA ALA A 322 16.48 28.84 19.65
C ALA A 322 15.28 28.18 20.35
N LYS A 323 14.05 28.48 19.90
CA LYS A 323 12.80 27.83 20.38
C LYS A 323 12.73 26.33 20.10
N GLN A 324 13.44 25.85 19.09
CA GLN A 324 13.44 24.45 18.62
C GLN A 324 14.73 23.71 18.98
N ALA A 325 15.75 24.42 19.46
CA ALA A 325 16.98 23.83 19.95
C ALA A 325 16.72 23.14 21.29
N ILE A 326 16.56 21.81 21.28
CA ILE A 326 16.62 21.01 22.50
C ILE A 326 18.09 20.67 22.73
N GLY A 327 18.86 21.61 23.32
CA GLY A 327 20.29 21.44 23.55
C GLY A 327 20.81 22.38 24.63
N LYS A 328 21.64 21.83 25.53
CA LYS A 328 22.21 22.45 26.75
C LYS A 328 22.57 23.91 26.56
N GLU A 329 22.06 24.76 27.45
CA GLU A 329 22.61 26.10 27.67
C GLU A 329 24.13 25.98 27.74
N ALA A 330 24.81 26.69 26.84
CA ALA A 330 26.21 26.98 27.00
C ALA A 330 26.31 27.81 28.28
N ASN A 331 26.59 27.14 29.41
CA ASN A 331 27.02 27.81 30.62
C ASN A 331 28.33 28.54 30.27
N GLY A 332 28.18 29.81 29.91
CA GLY A 332 29.28 30.75 29.92
C GLY A 332 29.69 30.98 31.37
N LYS A 333 30.80 30.37 31.75
CA LYS A 333 31.83 30.90 32.65
C LYS A 333 33.10 30.08 32.50
#